data_AF-A0A439RTF8-F1
#
_entry.id   AF-A0A439RTF8-F1
#
_cell.length_a   1.000
_cell.length_b   1.000
_cell.length_c   1.000
_cell.angle_alpha   90.00
_cell.angle_beta   90.00
_cell.angle_gamma   90.00
#
_symmetry.space_group_name_H-M   'P 1'
#
loop_
_entity.id
_entity.type
_entity.pdbx_description
1 polymer ?
#
loop_
_entity_poly.entity_id
_entity_poly.type
_entity_poly.pdbx_seq_one_letter_code
_entity_poly.pdbx_strand_id
1 'polypeptide(L)'
;MGDIAAKLSSYNIFTNLIPGAVFAFIMKRLDIYDFGSLSAVVDVIMYYFLGVVISRIGSVILQPVLKGIGFVKQGEYSKFMVAESKDPKIAVLLESSNLYRSLCSALLTTLAAYSVKLAAEYFAWSLRSIEVCTVIFLLVLFLLSYRKQTMFIENRVQHHSQQP
;
A
#
# COMPACT_ATOMS: atom_id res chain seq x y z
N MET A 1 3.58 21.98 -16.37
CA MET A 1 4.09 21.22 -15.19
C MET A 1 3.11 21.25 -14.02
N GLY A 2 2.49 22.39 -13.68
CA GLY A 2 1.49 22.48 -12.60
C GLY A 2 0.28 21.53 -12.74
N ASP A 3 -0.32 21.44 -13.93
CA ASP A 3 -1.47 20.54 -14.17
C ASP A 3 -1.15 19.06 -14.02
N ILE A 4 0.06 18.64 -14.40
CA ILE A 4 0.49 17.23 -14.30
C ILE A 4 0.74 16.90 -12.83
N ALA A 5 1.42 17.80 -12.08
CA ALA A 5 1.64 17.64 -10.65
C ALA A 5 0.33 17.61 -9.85
N ALA A 6 -0.63 18.47 -10.19
CA ALA A 6 -1.96 18.49 -9.58
C ALA A 6 -2.72 17.18 -9.84
N LYS A 7 -2.72 16.70 -11.09
CA LYS A 7 -3.33 15.41 -11.45
C LYS A 7 -2.68 14.22 -10.75
N LEU A 8 -1.35 14.19 -10.66
CA LEU A 8 -0.60 13.16 -9.92
C LEU A 8 -0.96 13.19 -8.42
N SER A 9 -1.10 14.37 -7.82
CA SER A 9 -1.52 14.51 -6.42
C SER A 9 -2.95 13.98 -6.21
N SER A 10 -3.90 14.35 -7.07
CA SER A 10 -5.27 13.82 -7.02
C SER A 10 -5.30 12.30 -7.26
N TYR A 11 -4.52 11.79 -8.21
CA TYR A 11 -4.45 10.36 -8.48
C TYR A 11 -3.87 9.59 -7.29
N ASN A 12 -2.87 10.14 -6.59
CA ASN A 12 -2.36 9.55 -5.35
C ASN A 12 -3.40 9.44 -4.23
N ILE A 13 -4.38 10.34 -4.18
CA ILE A 13 -5.52 10.20 -3.27
C ILE A 13 -6.36 8.98 -3.69
N PHE A 14 -6.70 8.86 -4.97
CA PHE A 14 -7.50 7.74 -5.49
C PHE A 14 -6.78 6.39 -5.38
N THR A 15 -5.46 6.33 -5.61
CA THR A 15 -4.69 5.08 -5.56
C THR A 15 -4.58 4.50 -4.15
N ASN A 16 -4.83 5.30 -3.12
CA ASN A 16 -5.01 4.81 -1.75
C ASN A 16 -6.48 4.60 -1.41
N LEU A 17 -7.35 5.58 -1.70
CA LEU A 17 -8.77 5.51 -1.33
C LEU A 17 -9.48 4.29 -1.92
N ILE A 18 -9.25 3.97 -3.20
CA ILE A 18 -9.92 2.86 -3.89
C ILE A 18 -9.57 1.51 -3.24
N PRO A 19 -8.28 1.11 -3.09
CA PRO A 19 -7.96 -0.15 -2.42
C PRO A 19 -8.49 -0.24 -0.99
N GLY A 20 -8.48 0.86 -0.23
CA GLY A 20 -9.00 0.85 1.13
C GLY A 20 -10.52 0.68 1.21
N ALA A 21 -11.27 1.33 0.33
CA ALA A 21 -12.71 1.14 0.21
C ALA A 21 -13.06 -0.29 -0.24
N VAL A 22 -12.33 -0.83 -1.23
CA VAL A 22 -12.48 -2.23 -1.68
C VAL A 22 -12.22 -3.20 -0.54
N PHE A 23 -11.12 -2.99 0.22
CA PHE A 23 -10.80 -3.81 1.38
C PHE A 23 -11.92 -3.79 2.43
N ALA A 24 -12.37 -2.60 2.85
CA ALA A 24 -13.45 -2.46 3.82
C ALA A 24 -14.75 -3.12 3.35
N PHE A 25 -15.11 -2.94 2.08
CA PHE A 25 -16.28 -3.56 1.47
C PHE A 25 -16.21 -5.09 1.52
N ILE A 26 -15.10 -5.70 1.09
CA ILE A 26 -14.96 -7.16 1.06
C ILE A 26 -14.93 -7.72 2.49
N MET A 27 -14.21 -7.08 3.42
CA MET A 27 -14.17 -7.49 4.83
C MET A 27 -15.56 -7.60 5.44
N LYS A 28 -16.43 -6.61 5.16
CA LYS A 28 -17.84 -6.64 5.59
C LYS A 28 -18.64 -7.74 4.88
N ARG A 29 -18.47 -7.91 3.56
CA ARG A 29 -19.20 -8.93 2.77
C ARG A 29 -18.83 -10.36 3.14
N LEU A 30 -17.61 -10.60 3.61
CA LEU A 30 -17.14 -11.89 4.11
C LEU A 30 -17.35 -12.07 5.62
N ASP A 31 -18.08 -11.15 6.26
CA ASP A 31 -18.37 -11.19 7.70
C ASP A 31 -17.09 -11.24 8.57
N ILE A 32 -15.99 -10.64 8.11
CA ILE A 32 -14.72 -10.64 8.85
C ILE A 32 -14.73 -9.53 9.90
N TYR A 33 -15.03 -8.31 9.48
CA TYR A 33 -15.13 -7.15 10.34
C TYR A 33 -15.95 -6.06 9.64
N ASP A 34 -16.89 -5.45 10.37
CA ASP A 34 -17.58 -4.25 9.92
C ASP A 34 -16.92 -3.03 10.57
N PHE A 35 -16.30 -2.18 9.76
CA PHE A 35 -15.68 -0.94 10.22
C PHE A 35 -16.71 0.09 10.69
N GLY A 36 -18.01 -0.16 10.47
CA GLY A 36 -19.07 0.77 10.78
C GLY A 36 -19.09 1.95 9.83
N SER A 37 -20.07 2.84 10.04
CA SER A 37 -20.15 4.14 9.37
C SER A 37 -20.54 5.17 10.42
N LEU A 38 -19.78 6.27 10.48
CA LEU A 38 -20.05 7.39 11.39
C LEU A 38 -20.53 8.61 10.61
N SER A 39 -19.89 8.91 9.49
CA SER A 39 -20.30 9.92 8.52
C SER A 39 -19.53 9.72 7.23
N ALA A 40 -20.06 10.21 6.11
CA ALA A 40 -19.37 10.11 4.82
C ALA A 40 -17.93 10.66 4.86
N VAL A 41 -17.69 11.74 5.61
CA VAL A 41 -16.35 12.34 5.75
C VAL A 41 -15.41 11.42 6.52
N VAL A 42 -15.86 10.88 7.66
CA VAL A 42 -15.06 9.96 8.47
C VAL A 42 -14.77 8.67 7.70
N ASP A 43 -15.76 8.16 6.96
CA ASP A 43 -15.63 6.93 6.18
C ASP A 43 -14.60 7.10 5.06
N VAL A 44 -14.59 8.26 4.37
CA VAL A 44 -13.57 8.58 3.36
C VAL A 44 -12.17 8.63 3.98
N ILE A 45 -12.01 9.26 5.15
CA ILE A 45 -10.71 9.31 5.86
C ILE A 45 -10.27 7.89 6.25
N MET A 46 -11.19 7.08 6.77
CA MET A 46 -10.92 5.69 7.16
C MET A 46 -10.54 4.83 5.97
N TYR A 47 -11.26 4.92 4.85
CA TYR A 47 -10.93 4.19 3.63
C TYR A 47 -9.59 4.65 3.06
N TYR A 48 -9.29 5.94 3.09
CA TYR A 48 -7.97 6.42 2.70
C TYR A 48 -6.87 5.83 3.59
N PHE A 49 -7.05 5.83 4.91
CA PHE A 49 -6.07 5.25 5.84
C PHE A 49 -5.87 3.74 5.62
N LEU A 50 -6.95 2.97 5.48
CA LEU A 50 -6.89 1.55 5.12
C LEU A 50 -6.13 1.36 3.80
N GLY A 51 -6.39 2.22 2.82
CA GLY A 51 -5.67 2.30 1.56
C GLY A 51 -4.17 2.48 1.73
N VAL A 52 -3.76 3.42 2.58
CA VAL A 52 -2.36 3.66 2.92
C VAL A 52 -1.73 2.40 3.51
N VAL A 53 -2.38 1.75 4.49
CA VAL A 53 -1.91 0.48 5.08
C VAL A 53 -1.74 -0.60 4.02
N ILE A 54 -2.76 -0.81 3.18
CA ILE A 54 -2.73 -1.76 2.06
C ILE A 54 -1.56 -1.45 1.10
N SER A 55 -1.34 -0.17 0.77
CA SER A 55 -0.24 0.24 -0.09
C SER A 55 1.13 -0.14 0.50
N ARG A 56 1.26 -0.05 1.84
CA ARG A 56 2.48 -0.39 2.59
C ARG A 56 2.69 -1.89 2.59
N ILE A 57 1.67 -2.69 2.91
CA ILE A 57 1.71 -4.16 2.79
C ILE A 57 2.20 -4.56 1.40
N GLY A 58 1.64 -3.95 0.37
CA GLY A 58 2.04 -4.23 -1.00
C GLY A 58 3.51 -3.92 -1.30
N SER A 59 4.05 -2.86 -0.70
CA SER A 59 5.41 -2.41 -1.00
C SER A 59 6.46 -3.09 -0.12
N VAL A 60 6.12 -3.41 1.12
CA VAL A 60 7.05 -3.98 2.13
C VAL A 60 7.03 -5.51 2.07
N ILE A 61 5.91 -6.12 1.72
CA ILE A 61 5.73 -7.57 1.75
C ILE A 61 5.54 -8.12 0.33
N LEU A 62 4.46 -7.73 -0.36
CA LEU A 62 4.11 -8.34 -1.65
C LEU A 62 5.18 -8.12 -2.72
N GLN A 63 5.64 -6.88 -2.91
CA GLN A 63 6.62 -6.55 -3.94
C GLN A 63 7.94 -7.30 -3.77
N PRO A 64 8.58 -7.32 -2.58
CA PRO A 64 9.79 -8.14 -2.36
C PRO A 64 9.57 -9.64 -2.62
N VAL A 65 8.43 -10.20 -2.21
CA VAL A 65 8.10 -11.61 -2.46
C VAL A 65 7.99 -11.89 -3.96
N LEU A 66 7.22 -11.08 -4.69
CA LEU A 66 7.04 -11.23 -6.14
C LEU A 66 8.35 -11.04 -6.92
N LYS A 67 9.25 -10.19 -6.41
CA LYS A 67 10.61 -10.04 -6.96
C LYS A 67 11.46 -11.28 -6.68
N GLY A 68 11.39 -11.83 -5.47
CA GLY A 68 12.14 -13.02 -5.05
C GLY A 68 11.80 -14.27 -5.88
N ILE A 69 10.54 -14.43 -6.27
CA ILE A 69 10.09 -15.54 -7.13
C ILE A 69 10.21 -15.23 -8.64
N GLY A 70 10.72 -14.04 -9.01
CA GLY A 70 10.90 -13.65 -10.41
C GLY A 70 9.62 -13.26 -11.17
N PHE A 71 8.47 -13.12 -10.49
CA PHE A 71 7.20 -12.70 -11.10
C PHE A 71 7.24 -11.23 -11.57
N VAL A 72 7.94 -10.36 -10.83
CA VAL A 72 8.18 -8.96 -11.23
C VAL A 72 9.67 -8.67 -11.28
N LYS A 73 10.13 -8.08 -12.38
CA LYS A 73 11.49 -7.54 -12.51
C LYS A 73 11.47 -6.05 -12.17
N GLN A 74 12.44 -5.61 -11.37
CA GLN A 74 12.63 -4.20 -11.05
C GLN A 74 13.94 -3.73 -11.66
N GLY A 75 13.87 -2.72 -12.53
CA GLY A 75 15.05 -2.12 -13.14
C GLY A 75 15.88 -1.29 -12.15
N GLU A 76 17.07 -0.89 -12.58
CA GLU A 76 17.93 0.01 -11.81
C GLU A 76 17.26 1.37 -11.61
N TYR A 77 17.35 1.89 -10.39
CA TYR A 77 16.71 3.15 -10.01
C TYR A 77 17.22 4.35 -10.83
N SER A 78 18.52 4.40 -11.09
CA SER A 78 19.16 5.46 -11.91
C SER A 78 18.62 5.47 -13.34
N LYS A 79 18.48 4.29 -13.97
CA LYS A 79 17.91 4.15 -15.31
C LYS A 79 16.43 4.57 -15.34
N PHE A 80 15.68 4.24 -14.29
CA PHE A 80 14.29 4.68 -14.13
C PHE A 80 14.19 6.21 -14.09
N MET A 81 15.01 6.88 -13.26
CA MET A 81 15.01 8.36 -13.15
C MET A 81 15.31 9.06 -14.48
N VAL A 82 16.32 8.57 -15.22
CA VAL A 82 16.66 9.12 -16.54
C VAL A 82 15.53 8.89 -17.54
N ALA A 83 14.92 7.71 -17.54
CA ALA A 83 13.81 7.41 -18.44
C ALA A 83 12.58 8.27 -18.12
N GLU A 84 12.21 8.40 -16.85
CA GLU A 84 11.09 9.24 -16.39
C GLU A 84 11.27 10.71 -16.80
N SER A 85 12.50 11.24 -16.74
CA SER A 85 12.79 12.61 -17.19
C SER A 85 12.56 12.84 -18.68
N LYS A 86 12.66 11.78 -19.50
CA LYS A 86 12.50 11.82 -20.97
C LYS A 86 11.07 11.48 -21.41
N ASP A 87 10.39 10.62 -20.66
CA ASP A 87 9.00 10.20 -20.94
C ASP A 87 8.13 10.29 -19.68
N PRO A 88 7.37 11.38 -19.51
CA PRO A 88 6.44 11.54 -18.38
C PRO A 88 5.36 10.46 -18.28
N LYS A 89 5.10 9.69 -19.35
CA LYS A 89 4.14 8.58 -19.32
C LYS A 89 4.58 7.45 -18.38
N ILE A 90 5.87 7.32 -18.13
CA ILE A 90 6.43 6.33 -17.19
C ILE A 90 5.88 6.53 -15.78
N ALA A 91 5.76 7.79 -15.31
CA ALA A 91 5.19 8.09 -14.00
C ALA A 91 3.73 7.63 -13.91
N VAL A 92 2.92 7.90 -14.94
CA VAL A 92 1.50 7.49 -15.01
C VAL A 92 1.35 5.96 -15.00
N LEU A 93 2.21 5.26 -15.75
CA LEU A 93 2.23 3.79 -15.77
C LEU A 93 2.66 3.21 -14.41
N LEU A 94 3.61 3.85 -13.72
CA LEU A 94 4.02 3.45 -12.38
C LEU A 94 2.90 3.62 -11.37
N GLU A 95 2.14 4.72 -11.44
CA GLU A 95 0.97 4.92 -10.58
C GLU A 95 -0.12 3.86 -10.84
N SER A 96 -0.39 3.56 -12.11
CA SER A 96 -1.33 2.49 -12.49
C SER A 96 -0.87 1.12 -11.96
N SER A 97 0.42 0.81 -12.07
CA SER A 97 1.03 -0.39 -11.51
C SER A 97 0.92 -0.45 -9.98
N ASN A 98 1.12 0.69 -9.31
CA ASN A 98 0.96 0.80 -7.86
C ASN A 98 -0.49 0.58 -7.41
N LEU A 99 -1.48 1.02 -8.19
CA LEU A 99 -2.89 0.73 -7.94
C LEU A 99 -3.15 -0.78 -8.01
N TYR A 100 -2.73 -1.45 -9.09
CA TYR A 100 -2.89 -2.91 -9.21
C TYR A 100 -2.20 -3.66 -8.08
N ARG A 101 -0.97 -3.29 -7.74
CA ARG A 101 -0.25 -3.85 -6.59
C ARG A 101 -1.03 -3.68 -5.29
N SER A 102 -1.63 -2.51 -5.06
CA SER A 102 -2.40 -2.23 -3.86
C SER A 102 -3.71 -3.02 -3.84
N LEU A 103 -4.39 -3.18 -4.98
CA LEU A 103 -5.57 -4.06 -5.10
C LEU A 103 -5.22 -5.53 -4.81
N CYS A 104 -4.12 -6.06 -5.37
CA CYS A 104 -3.64 -7.40 -5.02
C CYS A 104 -3.33 -7.53 -3.52
N SER A 105 -2.78 -6.47 -2.93
CA SER A 105 -2.48 -6.43 -1.50
C SER A 105 -3.76 -6.42 -0.67
N ALA A 106 -4.79 -5.66 -1.06
CA ALA A 106 -6.10 -5.67 -0.41
C ALA A 106 -6.70 -7.08 -0.40
N LEU A 107 -6.66 -7.78 -1.54
CA LEU A 107 -7.17 -9.14 -1.66
C LEU A 107 -6.39 -10.12 -0.77
N LEU A 108 -5.05 -10.07 -0.81
CA LEU A 108 -4.21 -10.94 0.03
C LEU A 108 -4.37 -10.65 1.53
N THR A 109 -4.47 -9.37 1.92
CA THR A 109 -4.73 -8.98 3.31
C THR A 109 -6.11 -9.44 3.75
N THR A 110 -7.12 -9.41 2.88
CA THR A 110 -8.44 -9.95 3.18
C THR A 110 -8.38 -11.45 3.42
N LEU A 111 -7.68 -12.20 2.56
CA LEU A 111 -7.50 -13.65 2.73
C LEU A 111 -6.78 -13.96 4.05
N ALA A 112 -5.73 -13.20 4.38
CA ALA A 112 -5.02 -13.34 5.64
C ALA A 112 -5.91 -13.03 6.85
N ALA A 113 -6.72 -11.97 6.79
CA ALA A 113 -7.66 -11.62 7.84
C ALA A 113 -8.74 -12.70 8.03
N TYR A 114 -9.23 -13.28 6.94
CA TYR A 114 -10.15 -14.42 6.99
C TYR A 114 -9.51 -15.65 7.66
N SER A 115 -8.26 -15.96 7.33
CA SER A 115 -7.51 -17.03 8.03
C SER A 115 -7.33 -16.75 9.52
N VAL A 116 -7.08 -15.49 9.91
CA VAL A 116 -7.01 -15.09 11.32
C VAL A 116 -8.36 -15.27 12.01
N LYS A 117 -9.49 -14.94 11.37
CA LYS A 117 -10.84 -15.19 11.90
C LYS A 117 -11.02 -16.68 12.21
N LEU A 118 -10.75 -17.57 11.24
CA LEU A 118 -10.88 -19.02 11.42
C LEU A 118 -9.97 -19.55 12.54
N ALA A 119 -8.72 -19.07 12.60
CA ALA A 119 -7.80 -19.46 13.65
C ALA A 119 -8.24 -18.96 15.03
N ALA A 120 -8.77 -17.74 15.13
CA ALA A 120 -9.28 -17.18 16.36
C ALA A 120 -10.47 -17.97 16.91
N GLU A 121 -11.38 -18.40 16.04
CA GLU A 121 -12.49 -19.29 16.40
C GLU A 121 -11.99 -20.65 16.90
N TYR A 122 -11.02 -21.25 16.21
CA TYR A 122 -10.47 -22.56 16.56
C TYR A 122 -9.66 -22.54 17.88
N PHE A 123 -8.84 -21.52 18.09
CA PHE A 123 -7.98 -21.39 19.27
C PHE A 123 -8.59 -20.55 20.41
N ALA A 124 -9.85 -20.13 20.26
CA ALA A 124 -10.56 -19.26 21.19
C ALA A 124 -9.78 -17.96 21.54
N TRP A 125 -9.14 -17.35 20.55
CA TRP A 125 -8.45 -16.07 20.76
C TRP A 125 -9.45 -14.96 21.04
N SER A 126 -9.17 -14.18 22.09
CA SER A 126 -10.00 -13.01 22.41
C SER A 126 -9.83 -11.92 21.35
N LEU A 127 -10.91 -11.17 21.08
CA LEU A 127 -10.88 -10.02 20.18
C LEU A 127 -9.77 -9.03 20.56
N ARG A 128 -9.59 -8.77 21.86
CA ARG A 128 -8.55 -7.87 22.39
C ARG A 128 -7.14 -8.33 22.01
N SER A 129 -6.88 -9.64 22.02
CA SER A 129 -5.58 -10.18 21.59
C SER A 129 -5.32 -9.90 20.12
N ILE A 130 -6.33 -10.06 19.27
CA ILE A 130 -6.25 -9.80 17.82
C ILE A 130 -6.01 -8.30 17.55
N GLU A 131 -6.72 -7.43 18.27
CA GLU A 131 -6.55 -5.98 18.18
C GLU A 131 -5.13 -5.54 18.56
N VAL A 132 -4.61 -6.03 19.69
CA VAL A 132 -3.22 -5.74 20.12
C VAL A 132 -2.21 -6.23 19.10
N CYS A 133 -2.36 -7.47 18.60
CA CYS A 133 -1.50 -8.00 17.54
C CYS A 133 -1.56 -7.16 16.27
N THR A 134 -2.73 -6.66 15.91
CA THR A 134 -2.92 -5.79 14.73
C THR A 134 -2.21 -4.44 14.93
N VAL A 135 -2.30 -3.82 16.10
CA VAL A 135 -1.57 -2.57 16.41
C VAL A 135 -0.05 -2.79 16.33
N ILE A 136 0.46 -3.88 16.91
CA ILE A 136 1.89 -4.24 16.83
C ILE A 136 2.31 -4.45 15.37
N PHE A 137 1.51 -5.18 14.59
CA PHE A 137 1.76 -5.38 13.16
C PHE A 137 1.82 -4.05 12.40
N LEU A 138 0.85 -3.14 12.62
CA LEU A 138 0.83 -1.83 11.99
C LEU A 138 2.07 -1.01 12.35
N LEU A 139 2.49 -1.02 13.62
CA LEU A 139 3.71 -0.33 14.05
C LEU A 139 4.94 -0.84 13.30
N VAL A 140 5.14 -2.16 13.24
CA VAL A 140 6.27 -2.77 12.52
C VAL A 140 6.19 -2.44 11.02
N LEU A 141 5.01 -2.55 10.42
CA LEU A 141 4.79 -2.25 9.00
C LEU A 141 5.16 -0.79 8.68
N PHE A 142 4.76 0.16 9.52
CA PHE A 142 5.06 1.57 9.31
C PHE A 142 6.53 1.92 9.60
N LEU A 143 7.18 1.26 10.57
CA LEU A 143 8.63 1.40 10.77
C LEU A 143 9.43 0.93 9.55
N LEU A 144 9.08 -0.22 8.98
CA LEU A 144 9.71 -0.72 7.75
C LEU A 144 9.41 0.19 6.54
N SER A 145 8.19 0.71 6.47
CA SER A 145 7.78 1.66 5.43
C SER A 145 8.55 2.97 5.52
N TYR A 146 8.76 3.49 6.74
CA TYR A 146 9.55 4.69 7.01
C TYR A 146 10.99 4.49 6.55
N ARG A 147 11.63 3.39 6.98
CA ARG A 147 12.99 3.01 6.52
C ARG A 147 13.09 2.96 4.99
N LYS A 148 12.13 2.31 4.33
CA LYS A 148 12.10 2.19 2.86
C LYS A 148 11.96 3.57 2.20
N GLN A 149 11.13 4.45 2.74
CA GLN A 149 10.94 5.80 2.20
C GLN A 149 12.21 6.65 2.34
N THR A 150 12.89 6.60 3.49
CA THR A 150 14.17 7.30 3.70
C THR A 150 15.24 6.85 2.71
N MET A 151 15.34 5.55 2.45
CA MET A 151 16.28 5.01 1.45
C MET A 151 15.99 5.53 0.04
N PHE A 152 14.73 5.69 -0.36
CA PHE A 152 14.39 6.29 -1.65
C PHE A 152 14.82 7.76 -1.73
N ILE A 153 14.69 8.51 -0.64
CA ILE A 153 15.14 9.90 -0.57
C ILE A 153 16.66 9.97 -0.74
N GLU A 154 17.41 9.14 0.01
CA GLU A 154 18.87 9.06 -0.09
C GLU A 154 19.34 8.71 -1.51
N ASN A 155 18.71 7.72 -2.15
CA ASN A 155 19.01 7.35 -3.54
C ASN A 155 18.75 8.50 -4.52
N ARG A 156 17.71 9.31 -4.32
CA ARG A 156 17.45 10.51 -5.14
C ARG A 156 18.52 11.57 -4.93
N VAL A 157 18.90 11.84 -3.69
CA VAL A 157 19.95 12.82 -3.37
C VAL A 157 21.25 12.41 -4.05
N GLN A 158 21.70 11.17 -3.85
CA GLN A 158 22.93 10.65 -4.48
C GLN A 158 22.90 10.76 -6.01
N HIS A 159 21.77 10.44 -6.65
CA HIS A 159 21.65 10.56 -8.10
C HIS A 159 21.84 12.01 -8.60
N HIS A 160 21.36 13.02 -7.86
CA HIS A 160 21.50 14.43 -8.24
C HIS A 160 22.82 15.05 -7.76
N SER A 161 23.47 14.49 -6.74
CA SER A 161 24.80 14.93 -6.28
C SER A 161 25.95 14.38 -7.14
N GLN A 162 25.70 13.35 -7.95
CA GLN A 162 26.70 12.72 -8.84
C GLN A 162 26.56 13.11 -10.31
N GLN A 163 25.58 13.96 -10.67
CA GLN A 163 25.52 14.55 -12.01
C GLN A 163 26.50 15.75 -12.07
N PRO A 164 27.45 15.79 -13.01
CA PRO A 164 28.31 16.95 -13.23
C PRO A 164 27.52 18.17 -13.72
#